data_AF-A0A914QVF7-F1
#
_entry.id   AF-A0A914QVF7-F1
#
_cell.length_a   1.000
_cell.length_b   1.000
_cell.length_c   1.000
_cell.angle_alpha   90.00
_cell.angle_beta   90.00
_cell.angle_gamma   90.00
#
_symmetry.space_group_name_H-M   'P 1'
#
loop_
_entity.id
_entity.type
_entity.pdbx_description
1 polymer ?
#
loop_
_entity_poly.entity_id
_entity_poly.type
_entity_poly.pdbx_seq_one_letter_code
_entity_poly.pdbx_strand_id
1 'polypeptide(L)'
;MAPDLKYVESVSRTIAEYAKSPKIVVEKSTVPVKAAQSIKQILKEAQAHNKDQYFQVLSNPEFLSEGTAMTDLANPDRVLIGGENSEDGHKALAQLVAIYENWVPRERIITTNTCNL
;
A
#
# COMPACT_ATOMS: atom_id res chain seq x y z
N MET A 1 2.13 -23.25 -4.74
CA MET A 1 0.80 -22.79 -5.19
C MET A 1 0.88 -21.27 -5.34
N ALA A 2 0.60 -20.72 -6.52
CA ALA A 2 0.64 -19.27 -6.72
C ALA A 2 -0.66 -18.66 -6.16
N PRO A 3 -0.60 -17.49 -5.50
CA PRO A 3 -1.79 -16.83 -4.98
C PRO A 3 -2.70 -16.34 -6.11
N ASP A 4 -4.01 -16.55 -5.95
CA ASP A 4 -5.05 -16.06 -6.86
C ASP A 4 -5.34 -14.58 -6.56
N LEU A 5 -5.01 -13.70 -7.51
CA LEU A 5 -5.15 -12.25 -7.36
C LEU A 5 -6.52 -11.71 -7.77
N LYS A 6 -7.49 -12.56 -8.14
CA LYS A 6 -8.80 -12.11 -8.65
C LYS A 6 -9.50 -11.09 -7.77
N TYR A 7 -9.41 -11.23 -6.45
CA TYR A 7 -10.03 -10.32 -5.50
C TYR A 7 -9.30 -8.98 -5.43
N VAL A 8 -7.96 -9.01 -5.46
CA VAL A 8 -7.12 -7.81 -5.51
C VAL A 8 -7.40 -7.01 -6.78
N GLU A 9 -7.48 -7.70 -7.93
CA GLU A 9 -7.79 -7.07 -9.20
C GLU A 9 -9.22 -6.51 -9.25
N SER A 10 -10.19 -7.27 -8.73
CA SER A 10 -11.58 -6.81 -8.63
C SER A 10 -11.69 -5.54 -7.81
N VAL A 11 -11.07 -5.48 -6.63
CA VAL A 11 -11.05 -4.27 -5.79
C VAL A 11 -10.35 -3.11 -6.49
N SER A 12 -9.24 -3.38 -7.20
CA SER A 12 -8.52 -2.35 -7.96
C SER A 12 -9.39 -1.72 -9.04
N ARG A 13 -10.19 -2.52 -9.75
CA ARG A 13 -11.15 -2.03 -10.75
C ARG A 13 -12.26 -1.21 -10.11
N THR A 14 -12.79 -1.65 -8.97
CA THR A 14 -13.79 -0.89 -8.21
C THR A 14 -13.23 0.46 -7.75
N ILE A 15 -11.98 0.50 -7.26
CA ILE A 15 -11.33 1.77 -6.88
C ILE A 15 -11.25 2.71 -8.09
N ALA A 16 -10.79 2.21 -9.24
CA ALA A 16 -10.72 2.97 -10.48
C ALA A 16 -12.08 3.51 -10.95
N GLU A 17 -13.14 2.71 -10.83
CA GLU A 17 -14.50 3.10 -11.24
C GLU A 17 -15.07 4.23 -10.39
N TYR A 18 -14.89 4.17 -9.06
CA TYR A 18 -15.56 5.07 -8.13
C TYR A 18 -14.70 6.25 -7.62
N ALA A 19 -13.38 6.22 -7.82
CA ALA A 19 -12.52 7.31 -7.38
C ALA A 19 -12.76 8.58 -8.21
N LYS A 20 -13.12 9.67 -7.51
CA LYS A 20 -13.39 11.01 -8.09
C LYS A 20 -12.28 12.03 -7.85
N SER A 21 -11.22 11.63 -7.15
CA SER A 21 -10.09 12.50 -6.80
C SER A 21 -8.83 11.65 -6.64
N PRO A 22 -7.65 12.27 -6.56
CA PRO A 22 -6.41 11.56 -6.25
C PRO A 22 -6.51 10.72 -4.98
N LYS A 23 -5.93 9.50 -4.98
CA LYS A 23 -5.90 8.57 -3.84
C LYS A 23 -4.52 7.93 -3.68
N ILE A 24 -4.18 7.61 -2.43
CA ILE A 24 -3.12 6.66 -2.10
C ILE A 24 -3.80 5.32 -1.84
N VAL A 25 -3.40 4.27 -2.55
CA VAL A 25 -3.90 2.90 -2.40
C VAL A 25 -2.80 2.09 -1.73
N VAL A 26 -3.11 1.51 -0.57
CA VAL A 26 -2.13 0.75 0.22
C VAL A 26 -2.52 -0.72 0.18
N GLU A 27 -1.62 -1.55 -0.34
CA GLU A 27 -1.72 -2.99 -0.29
C GLU A 27 -1.23 -3.47 1.08
N LYS A 28 -2.13 -4.10 1.85
CA LYS A 28 -1.87 -4.64 3.19
C LYS A 28 -2.11 -6.15 3.16
N SER A 29 -1.06 -6.95 3.10
CA SER A 29 -1.19 -8.41 3.20
C SER A 29 0.04 -9.08 3.81
N THR A 30 -0.12 -10.37 4.13
CA THR A 30 0.92 -11.26 4.65
C THR A 30 1.66 -11.99 3.51
N VAL A 31 2.01 -11.30 2.42
CA VAL A 31 2.70 -11.80 1.20
C VAL A 31 1.71 -12.29 0.11
N PRO A 32 1.68 -11.65 -1.08
CA PRO A 32 2.75 -11.83 -2.07
C PRO A 32 3.27 -10.57 -2.78
N VAL A 33 4.58 -10.63 -3.06
CA VAL A 33 5.51 -9.73 -3.80
C VAL A 33 4.98 -9.12 -5.13
N LYS A 34 3.80 -9.50 -5.60
CA LYS A 34 3.23 -9.08 -6.90
C LYS A 34 1.85 -8.43 -6.82
N ALA A 35 1.16 -8.45 -5.68
CA ALA A 35 -0.19 -7.88 -5.57
C ALA A 35 -0.18 -6.37 -5.86
N ALA A 36 0.77 -5.63 -5.28
CA ALA A 36 0.94 -4.20 -5.54
C ALA A 36 1.23 -3.87 -7.02
N GLN A 37 1.91 -4.76 -7.76
CA GLN A 37 2.14 -4.57 -9.19
C GLN A 37 0.85 -4.69 -10.00
N SER A 38 0.03 -5.70 -9.71
CA SER A 38 -1.28 -5.88 -10.36
C SER A 38 -2.20 -4.69 -10.07
N ILE A 39 -2.25 -4.22 -8.82
CA ILE A 39 -3.01 -3.02 -8.43
C ILE A 39 -2.52 -1.81 -9.25
N LYS A 40 -1.21 -1.58 -9.28
CA LYS A 40 -0.60 -0.47 -10.02
C LYS A 40 -0.94 -0.51 -11.50
N GLN A 41 -0.88 -1.68 -12.14
CA GLN A 41 -1.19 -1.79 -13.56
C GLN A 41 -2.65 -1.39 -13.85
N ILE A 42 -3.60 -1.94 -13.10
CA ILE A 42 -5.03 -1.65 -13.28
C ILE A 42 -5.33 -0.16 -13.06
N LEU A 43 -4.77 0.42 -11.99
CA LEU A 43 -5.00 1.83 -11.68
C LEU A 43 -4.34 2.75 -12.71
N LYS A 44 -3.13 2.42 -13.20
CA LYS A 44 -2.45 3.19 -14.24
C LYS A 44 -3.21 3.19 -15.56
N GLU A 45 -3.78 2.06 -15.95
CA GLU A 45 -4.65 1.95 -17.12
C GLU A 45 -5.87 2.87 -16.96
N ALA A 46 -6.51 2.89 -15.79
CA ALA A 46 -7.64 3.77 -15.53
C ALA A 46 -7.28 5.27 -15.63
N GLN A 47 -6.14 5.67 -15.08
CA GLN A 47 -5.64 7.06 -15.16
C GLN A 47 -5.40 7.52 -16.59
N ALA A 48 -4.99 6.61 -17.49
CA ALA A 48 -4.78 6.95 -18.89
C ALA A 48 -6.08 7.38 -19.59
N HIS A 49 -7.23 6.93 -19.08
CA HIS A 49 -8.55 7.26 -19.61
C HIS A 49 -9.23 8.45 -18.90
N ASN A 50 -8.76 8.83 -17.70
CA ASN A 50 -9.31 9.94 -16.94
C ASN A 50 -8.21 10.72 -16.19
N LYS A 51 -7.92 11.95 -16.63
CA LYS A 51 -6.87 12.79 -16.06
C LYS A 51 -7.17 13.31 -14.64
N ASP A 52 -8.43 13.29 -14.22
CA ASP A 52 -8.84 13.69 -12.87
C ASP A 52 -8.55 12.59 -11.83
N GLN A 53 -8.23 11.39 -12.29
CA GLN A 53 -7.82 10.28 -11.45
C GLN A 53 -6.29 10.24 -11.33
N TYR A 54 -5.81 10.25 -10.08
CA TYR A 54 -4.40 10.09 -9.78
C TYR A 54 -4.20 9.09 -8.64
N PHE A 55 -3.40 8.04 -8.86
CA PHE A 55 -3.16 7.00 -7.87
C PHE A 55 -1.67 6.87 -7.54
N GLN A 56 -1.38 6.74 -6.25
CA GLN A 56 -0.09 6.26 -5.74
C GLN A 56 -0.32 4.92 -5.06
N VAL A 57 0.47 3.91 -5.39
CA VAL A 57 0.34 2.57 -4.83
C VAL A 57 1.49 2.29 -3.87
N LEU A 58 1.17 2.00 -2.62
CA LEU A 58 2.13 1.61 -1.58
C LEU A 58 1.91 0.15 -1.19
N SER A 59 2.98 -0.52 -0.77
CA SER A 59 2.88 -1.81 -0.07
C SER A 59 3.17 -1.58 1.40
N ASN A 60 2.38 -2.17 2.28
CA ASN A 60 2.58 -2.14 3.72
C ASN A 60 2.29 -3.52 4.31
N PRO A 61 3.27 -4.45 4.28
CA PRO A 61 3.07 -5.81 4.75
C PRO A 61 2.61 -5.88 6.21
N GLU A 62 1.82 -6.91 6.51
CA GLU A 62 1.32 -7.18 7.87
C GLU A 62 2.17 -8.23 8.58
N PHE A 63 2.50 -7.97 9.85
CA PHE A 63 3.31 -8.85 10.70
C PHE A 63 2.60 -9.21 12.01
N LEU A 64 1.29 -9.47 11.95
CA LEU A 64 0.48 -9.81 13.12
C LEU A 64 0.47 -11.32 13.37
N SER A 65 0.44 -11.72 14.63
CA SER A 65 0.21 -13.12 15.01
C SER A 65 -1.18 -13.30 15.62
N GLU A 66 -1.80 -14.45 15.33
CA GLU A 66 -3.08 -14.82 15.93
C GLU A 66 -2.94 -14.89 17.46
N GLY A 67 -3.86 -14.27 18.20
CA GLY A 67 -3.82 -14.19 19.65
C GLY A 67 -3.07 -12.98 20.23
N THR A 68 -2.24 -12.28 19.45
CA THR A 68 -1.50 -11.08 19.89
C THR A 68 -1.73 -9.84 19.03
N ALA A 69 -2.60 -9.91 18.02
CA ALA A 69 -2.82 -8.86 17.02
C ALA A 69 -2.98 -7.43 17.59
N MET A 70 -3.70 -7.24 18.70
CA MET A 70 -3.85 -5.91 19.31
C MET A 70 -2.54 -5.35 19.87
N THR A 71 -1.75 -6.21 20.53
CA THR A 71 -0.43 -5.84 21.06
C THR A 71 0.54 -5.58 19.90
N ASP A 72 0.51 -6.42 18.87
CA ASP A 72 1.38 -6.32 17.70
C ASP A 72 1.08 -5.03 16.90
N LEU A 73 -0.19 -4.60 16.82
CA LEU A 73 -0.58 -3.34 16.19
C LEU A 73 -0.22 -2.11 17.03
N ALA A 74 -0.37 -2.21 18.34
CA ALA A 74 -0.10 -1.10 19.26
C ALA A 74 1.40 -0.85 19.48
N ASN A 75 2.20 -1.92 19.47
CA ASN A 75 3.64 -1.85 19.70
C ASN A 75 4.38 -2.78 18.71
N PRO A 76 4.38 -2.44 17.41
CA PRO A 76 5.06 -3.26 16.41
C PRO A 76 6.59 -3.19 16.60
N ASP A 77 7.26 -4.31 16.32
CA ASP A 77 8.72 -4.36 16.23
C ASP A 77 9.23 -3.46 15.09
N ARG A 78 8.52 -3.50 13.96
CA ARG A 78 8.74 -2.64 12.79
C ARG A 78 7.47 -2.50 11.96
N VAL A 79 7.34 -1.34 11.32
CA VAL A 79 6.38 -1.08 10.23
C VAL A 79 7.19 -0.95 8.96
N LEU A 80 6.85 -1.73 7.93
CA LEU A 80 7.52 -1.68 6.64
C LEU A 80 6.60 -1.05 5.60
N ILE A 81 7.10 -0.06 4.85
CA ILE A 81 6.34 0.63 3.82
C ILE A 81 7.18 0.73 2.54
N GLY A 82 6.65 0.21 1.44
CA GLY A 82 7.23 0.31 0.11
C GLY A 82 6.46 1.28 -0.78
N GLY A 83 7.18 2.10 -1.53
CA GLY A 83 6.60 3.01 -2.52
C GLY A 83 7.54 3.20 -3.70
N GLU A 84 7.06 3.87 -4.74
CA GLU A 84 7.88 4.18 -5.91
C GLU A 84 8.96 5.21 -5.59
N ASN A 85 10.13 5.07 -6.24
CA ASN A 85 11.19 6.06 -6.22
C ASN A 85 10.87 7.25 -7.15
N SER A 86 9.81 7.98 -6.83
CA SER A 86 9.38 9.18 -7.54
C SER A 86 9.01 10.26 -6.52
N GLU A 87 8.96 11.52 -6.93
CA GLU A 87 8.57 12.62 -6.04
C GLU A 87 7.20 12.37 -5.39
N ASP A 88 6.22 11.94 -6.19
CA ASP A 88 4.87 11.65 -5.70
C ASP A 88 4.80 10.36 -4.87
N GLY A 89 5.64 9.36 -5.20
CA GLY A 89 5.80 8.17 -4.39
C GLY A 89 6.36 8.49 -2.99
N HIS A 90 7.36 9.38 -2.91
CA HIS A 90 7.89 9.87 -1.64
C HIS A 90 6.87 10.70 -0.85
N LYS A 91 6.04 11.52 -1.51
CA LYS A 91 4.93 12.23 -0.85
C LYS A 91 3.91 11.25 -0.28
N ALA A 92 3.53 10.22 -1.04
CA ALA A 92 2.59 9.21 -0.57
C ALA A 92 3.15 8.40 0.61
N LEU A 93 4.43 8.01 0.54
CA LEU A 93 5.15 7.39 1.66
C LEU A 93 5.10 8.27 2.91
N ALA A 94 5.42 9.56 2.79
CA ALA A 94 5.42 10.48 3.91
C ALA A 94 4.03 10.61 4.58
N GLN A 95 2.95 10.60 3.79
CA GLN A 95 1.58 10.63 4.32
C GLN A 95 1.27 9.38 5.15
N LEU A 96 1.66 8.19 4.67
CA LEU A 96 1.42 6.95 5.42
C LEU A 96 2.33 6.84 6.65
N VAL A 97 3.58 7.30 6.56
CA VAL A 97 4.50 7.40 7.71
C VAL A 97 3.88 8.28 8.79
N ALA A 98 3.36 9.46 8.44
CA ALA A 98 2.74 10.39 9.39
C ALA A 98 1.53 9.78 10.12
N ILE A 99 0.80 8.84 9.49
CA ILE A 99 -0.26 8.09 10.16
C ILE A 99 0.34 7.20 11.26
N TYR A 100 1.34 6.40 10.93
CA TYR A 100 1.98 5.51 11.90
C TYR A 100 2.69 6.25 13.04
N GLU A 101 3.27 7.41 12.77
CA GLU A 101 3.96 8.24 13.76
C GLU A 101 3.07 8.71 14.92
N ASN A 102 1.74 8.61 14.80
CA ASN A 102 0.83 8.91 15.90
C ASN A 102 1.01 7.96 17.10
N TRP A 103 1.50 6.73 16.88
CA TRP A 103 1.72 5.75 17.97
C TRP A 103 2.96 4.87 17.81
N VAL A 104 3.59 4.84 16.63
CA VAL A 104 4.81 4.08 16.35
C VAL A 104 6.01 5.03 16.30
N PRO A 105 7.08 4.78 17.09
CA PRO A 105 8.30 5.58 17.01
C PRO A 105 8.92 5.56 15.60
N ARG A 106 9.43 6.70 15.12
CA ARG A 106 9.96 6.87 13.75
C ARG A 106 11.01 5.82 13.41
N GLU A 107 11.87 5.48 14.35
CA GLU A 107 12.96 4.51 14.21
C GLU A 107 12.47 3.08 13.91
N ARG A 108 11.20 2.78 14.19
CA ARG A 108 10.57 1.49 13.86
C ARG A 108 9.83 1.51 12.52
N ILE A 109 9.77 2.65 11.84
CA ILE A 109 9.11 2.77 10.53
C ILE A 109 10.18 2.73 9.43
N ILE A 110 10.22 1.64 8.68
CA ILE A 110 11.19 1.39 7.61
C ILE A 110 10.52 1.65 6.26
N THR A 111 11.13 2.52 5.46
CA THR A 111 10.66 2.82 4.10
C THR A 111 11.61 2.24 3.05
N THR A 112 11.08 1.68 1.98
CA THR A 112 11.85 1.20 0.82
C THR A 112 11.28 1.74 -0.50
N ASN A 113 12.11 1.71 -1.54
CA ASN A 113 11.80 2.18 -2.89
C ASN A 113 11.16 1.10 -3.79
N THR A 114 10.77 -0.03 -3.21
CA THR A 114 10.18 -1.17 -3.90
C THR A 114 8.78 -1.44 -3.38
N CYS A 115 7.79 -1.47 -4.28
CA CYS A 115 6.43 -1.92 -3.97
C CYS A 115 6.31 -3.47 -3.91
N ASN A 116 7.42 -4.21 -4.02
CA ASN A 116 7.47 -5.68 -4.11
C ASN A 116 7.92 -6.33 -2.78
N LEU A 117 7.48 -5.78 -1.65
CA LEU A 117 7.86 -6.31 -0.33
C LEU A 117 7.12 -7.59 0.03
#